data_AF-A0A662GRS6-F1
#
_entry.id   AF-A0A662GRS6-F1
#
_cell.length_a   1.000
_cell.length_b   1.000
_cell.length_c   1.000
_cell.angle_alpha   90.00
_cell.angle_beta   90.00
_cell.angle_gamma   90.00
#
_symmetry.space_group_name_H-M   'P 1'
#
loop_
_entity.id
_entity.type
_entity.pdbx_description
1 polymer ?
#
loop_
_entity_poly.entity_id
_entity_poly.type
_entity_poly.pdbx_seq_one_letter_code
_entity_poly.pdbx_strand_id
1 'polypeptide(L)'
;MRLDALAVAIVFILTLTLMIHQYYISIFWIKEHKLECWIRAEEILNMLLSGETFEEYVEVRLVSRHGMIQYAVNKLDYEPKAISYTYRLLSNSTLIYCKVYCKG
;
A
#
# COMPACT_ATOMS: atom_id res chain seq x y z
N MET A 1 -15.89 -2.70 -46.57
CA MET A 1 -14.42 -2.90 -46.56
C MET A 1 -13.63 -1.82 -45.83
N ARG A 2 -13.68 -0.53 -46.22
CA ARG A 2 -12.92 0.53 -45.50
C ARG A 2 -13.41 0.79 -44.07
N LEU A 3 -14.73 0.76 -43.87
CA LEU A 3 -15.34 0.91 -42.54
C LEU A 3 -15.06 -0.29 -41.64
N ASP A 4 -15.04 -1.50 -42.20
CA ASP A 4 -14.71 -2.72 -41.43
C ASP A 4 -13.25 -2.71 -40.96
N ALA A 5 -12.32 -2.30 -41.82
CA ALA A 5 -10.92 -2.14 -41.45
C ALA A 5 -10.71 -1.08 -40.36
N LEU A 6 -11.46 0.03 -40.43
CA LEU A 6 -11.43 1.09 -39.43
C LEU A 6 -12.05 0.63 -38.10
N ALA A 7 -13.15 -0.12 -38.14
CA ALA A 7 -13.76 -0.71 -36.96
C ALA A 7 -12.81 -1.70 -36.27
N VAL A 8 -12.14 -2.58 -37.03
CA VAL A 8 -11.14 -3.51 -36.49
C VAL A 8 -9.97 -2.76 -35.85
N ALA A 9 -9.47 -1.70 -36.50
CA ALA A 9 -8.39 -0.88 -35.95
C ALA A 9 -8.79 -0.22 -34.62
N ILE A 10 -10.00 0.33 -34.52
CA ILE A 10 -10.51 0.93 -33.28
C ILE A 10 -10.66 -0.12 -32.17
N VAL A 11 -11.23 -1.28 -32.49
CA VAL A 11 -11.38 -2.38 -31.52
C VAL A 11 -10.01 -2.83 -31.02
N PHE A 12 -9.01 -2.95 -31.90
CA PHE A 12 -7.65 -3.33 -31.53
C PHE A 12 -6.99 -2.29 -30.60
N ILE A 13 -7.14 -1.00 -30.88
CA ILE A 13 -6.58 0.07 -30.03
C ILE A 13 -7.25 0.06 -28.65
N LEU A 14 -8.58 -0.12 -28.62
CA LEU A 14 -9.34 -0.20 -27.38
C LEU A 14 -8.92 -1.40 -26.53
N THR A 15 -8.80 -2.59 -27.13
CA THR A 15 -8.39 -3.80 -26.41
C THR A 15 -6.97 -3.67 -25.88
N LEU A 16 -6.05 -3.12 -26.65
CA LEU A 16 -4.66 -2.90 -26.22
C LEU A 16 -4.59 -1.90 -25.05
N THR A 17 -5.40 -0.84 -25.10
CA THR A 17 -5.48 0.14 -24.01
C THR A 17 -6.07 -0.48 -22.74
N LEU A 18 -7.12 -1.30 -22.87
CA LEU A 18 -7.72 -2.07 -21.77
C LEU A 18 -6.72 -3.06 -21.15
N MET A 19 -5.94 -3.75 -21.97
CA MET A 19 -4.90 -4.67 -21.48
C MET A 19 -3.82 -3.96 -20.67
N ILE A 20 -3.32 -2.82 -21.16
CA ILE A 20 -2.32 -2.02 -20.45
C ILE A 20 -2.90 -1.50 -19.13
N HIS A 21 -4.13 -1.01 -19.15
CA HIS A 21 -4.80 -0.52 -17.95
C HIS A 21 -4.96 -1.63 -16.89
N GLN A 22 -5.43 -2.81 -17.32
CA GLN A 22 -5.58 -3.96 -16.43
C GLN A 22 -4.24 -4.42 -15.86
N TYR A 23 -3.19 -4.47 -16.69
CA TYR A 23 -1.84 -4.82 -16.26
C TYR A 23 -1.31 -3.88 -15.17
N TYR A 24 -1.51 -2.57 -15.34
CA TYR A 24 -1.12 -1.57 -14.36
C TYR A 24 -1.86 -1.77 -13.02
N ILE A 25 -3.17 -2.00 -13.07
CA ILE A 25 -3.98 -2.31 -11.87
C ILE A 25 -3.46 -3.58 -11.20
N SER A 26 -3.18 -4.65 -11.96
CA SER A 26 -2.68 -5.91 -11.39
C SER A 26 -1.32 -5.76 -10.71
N ILE A 27 -0.40 -4.94 -11.26
CA ILE A 27 0.87 -4.63 -10.58
C ILE A 27 0.62 -3.97 -9.23
N PHE A 28 -0.32 -3.02 -9.18
CA PHE A 28 -0.66 -2.32 -7.95
C PHE A 28 -1.16 -3.30 -6.88
N TRP A 29 -2.07 -4.21 -7.25
CA TRP A 29 -2.55 -5.28 -6.36
C TRP A 29 -1.41 -6.16 -5.84
N ILE A 30 -0.49 -6.59 -6.70
CA ILE A 30 0.66 -7.44 -6.32
C ILE A 30 1.61 -6.69 -5.37
N LYS A 31 1.80 -5.39 -5.56
CA LYS A 31 2.63 -4.56 -4.67
C LYS A 31 1.97 -4.37 -3.30
N GLU A 32 0.65 -4.37 -3.18
CA GLU A 32 -0.03 -4.17 -1.89
C GLU A 32 -0.33 -5.47 -1.11
N HIS A 33 -0.43 -6.61 -1.79
CA HIS A 33 -0.97 -7.86 -1.21
C HIS A 33 0.08 -8.96 -1.01
N LYS A 34 1.33 -8.62 -0.67
CA LYS A 34 2.31 -9.63 -0.25
C LYS A 34 2.10 -10.01 1.21
N LEU A 35 1.77 -11.28 1.47
CA LEU A 35 1.51 -11.80 2.81
C LEU A 35 2.66 -11.48 3.80
N GLU A 36 3.91 -11.65 3.38
CA GLU A 36 5.10 -11.32 4.16
C GLU A 36 5.10 -9.86 4.63
N CYS A 37 4.69 -8.93 3.77
CA CYS A 37 4.60 -7.50 4.06
C CYS A 37 3.51 -7.21 5.11
N TRP A 38 2.40 -7.95 5.08
CA TRP A 38 1.32 -7.83 6.06
C TRP A 38 1.74 -8.37 7.43
N ILE A 39 2.40 -9.52 7.47
CA ILE A 39 3.00 -10.08 8.70
C ILE A 39 4.00 -9.07 9.28
N ARG A 40 4.87 -8.52 8.41
CA ARG A 40 5.86 -7.53 8.82
C ARG A 40 5.23 -6.24 9.38
N ALA A 41 4.08 -5.83 8.85
CA ALA A 41 3.35 -4.68 9.39
C ALA A 41 2.83 -4.92 10.82
N GLU A 42 2.34 -6.13 11.12
CA GLU A 42 1.96 -6.51 12.48
C GLU A 42 3.16 -6.53 13.43
N GLU A 43 4.29 -7.09 12.98
CA GLU A 43 5.54 -7.10 13.75
C GLU A 43 6.01 -5.68 14.08
N ILE A 44 6.06 -4.81 13.08
CA ILE A 44 6.47 -3.42 13.24
C ILE A 44 5.51 -2.67 14.15
N LEU A 45 4.19 -2.91 14.05
CA LEU A 45 3.25 -2.33 14.98
C LEU A 45 3.52 -2.78 16.43
N ASN A 46 3.84 -4.06 16.64
CA ASN A 46 4.21 -4.54 17.96
C ASN A 46 5.52 -3.90 18.47
N MET A 47 6.54 -3.82 17.62
CA MET A 47 7.81 -3.14 17.93
C MET A 47 7.60 -1.67 18.27
N LEU A 48 6.76 -0.98 17.50
CA LEU A 48 6.41 0.42 17.74
C LEU A 48 5.69 0.62 19.08
N LEU A 49 4.84 -0.32 19.48
CA LEU A 49 4.15 -0.30 20.78
C LEU A 49 5.07 -0.70 21.94
N SER A 50 6.08 -1.55 21.72
CA SER A 50 7.08 -1.92 22.73
C SER A 50 8.24 -0.92 22.83
N GLY A 51 8.33 0.04 21.90
CA GLY A 51 9.43 1.01 21.83
C GLY A 51 10.72 0.42 21.24
N GLU A 52 10.62 -0.71 20.55
CA GLU A 52 11.73 -1.32 19.82
C GLU A 52 12.04 -0.54 18.52
N THR A 53 13.27 -0.70 18.06
CA THR A 53 13.74 -0.06 16.82
C THR A 53 13.51 -0.99 15.63
N PHE A 54 13.19 -0.39 14.48
CA PHE A 54 13.03 -1.05 13.20
C PHE A 54 13.56 -0.14 12.11
N GLU A 55 13.89 -0.69 10.94
CA GLU A 55 14.54 0.08 9.87
C GLU A 55 13.56 0.60 8.82
N GLU A 56 12.38 0.00 8.72
CA GLU A 56 11.40 0.32 7.70
C GLU A 56 10.84 1.73 7.88
N TYR A 57 10.55 2.39 6.77
CA TYR A 57 9.76 3.61 6.76
C TYR A 57 8.30 3.29 7.04
N VAL A 58 7.72 4.00 8.00
CA VAL A 58 6.37 3.75 8.50
C VAL A 58 5.62 5.06 8.64
N GLU A 59 4.38 5.11 8.15
CA GLU A 59 3.45 6.20 8.45
C GLU A 59 2.45 5.75 9.51
N VAL A 60 2.41 6.49 10.61
CA VAL A 60 1.50 6.23 11.72
C VAL A 60 0.43 7.31 11.77
N ARG A 61 -0.83 6.89 11.90
CA ARG A 61 -1.96 7.76 12.20
C ARG A 61 -2.59 7.30 13.50
N LEU A 62 -2.67 8.21 14.46
CA LEU A 62 -3.38 8.03 15.71
C LEU A 62 -4.71 8.77 15.61
N VAL A 63 -5.81 8.04 15.65
CA VAL A 63 -7.16 8.60 15.55
C VAL A 63 -7.86 8.42 16.89
N SER A 64 -8.27 9.52 17.50
CA SER A 64 -9.00 9.54 18.75
C SER A 64 -10.22 10.46 18.64
N ARG A 65 -11.05 10.51 19.69
CA ARG A 65 -12.16 11.46 19.77
C ARG A 65 -11.72 12.93 19.72
N HIS A 66 -10.49 13.22 20.14
CA HIS A 66 -9.96 14.58 20.21
C HIS A 66 -9.30 15.03 18.89
N GLY A 67 -9.20 14.14 17.90
CA GLY A 67 -8.60 14.44 16.61
C GLY A 67 -7.68 13.33 16.11
N MET A 68 -6.98 13.65 15.01
CA MET A 68 -6.06 12.77 14.33
C MET A 68 -4.65 13.38 14.33
N ILE A 69 -3.66 12.57 14.69
CA ILE A 69 -2.24 12.91 14.62
C ILE A 69 -1.59 11.95 13.62
N GLN A 70 -0.83 12.49 12.67
CA GLN A 70 -0.07 11.69 11.72
C GLN A 70 1.41 12.04 11.81
N TYR A 71 2.26 11.02 11.79
CA TYR A 71 3.71 11.18 11.72
C TYR A 71 4.35 10.03 10.95
N ALA A 72 5.58 10.23 10.52
CA ALA A 72 6.39 9.20 9.90
C ALA A 72 7.52 8.78 10.85
N VAL A 73 7.86 7.50 10.83
CA VAL A 73 9.01 6.92 11.53
C VAL A 73 10.02 6.47 10.48
N ASN A 74 11.29 6.79 10.73
CA ASN A 74 12.42 6.62 9.82
C ASN A 74 12.30 7.44 8.52
N LYS A 75 13.30 7.30 7.64
CA LYS A 75 13.37 7.96 6.34
C LYS A 75 13.19 6.91 5.24
N LEU A 76 12.41 7.23 4.22
CA LEU A 76 12.30 6.38 3.04
C LEU A 76 13.54 6.57 2.14
N ASP A 77 14.50 5.66 2.25
CA ASP A 77 15.76 5.67 1.49
C ASP A 77 15.91 4.45 0.55
N TYR A 78 14.84 3.69 0.35
CA TYR A 78 14.78 2.52 -0.53
C TYR A 78 13.49 2.49 -1.36
N GLU A 79 13.48 1.71 -2.43
CA GLU A 79 12.26 1.40 -3.16
C GLU A 79 11.52 0.24 -2.46
N PRO A 80 10.29 0.45 -1.97
CA PRO A 80 9.55 -0.58 -1.23
C PRO A 80 9.11 -1.72 -2.15
N LYS A 81 9.37 -2.95 -1.74
CA LYS A 81 8.95 -4.18 -2.45
C LYS A 81 7.44 -4.39 -2.38
N ALA A 82 6.84 -3.91 -1.30
CA ALA A 82 5.41 -3.90 -1.06
C ALA A 82 5.04 -2.83 -0.02
N ILE A 83 3.77 -2.45 -0.03
CA ILE A 83 3.19 -1.54 0.96
C ILE A 83 2.04 -2.27 1.62
N SER A 84 2.06 -2.37 2.94
CA SER A 84 1.00 -2.99 3.73
C SER A 84 0.53 -2.04 4.82
N TYR A 85 -0.59 -2.38 5.43
CA TYR A 85 -1.12 -1.63 6.56
C TYR A 85 -1.69 -2.56 7.62
N THR A 86 -1.63 -2.10 8.86
CA THR A 86 -2.32 -2.70 9.99
C THR A 86 -2.96 -1.60 10.83
N TYR A 87 -3.93 -1.98 11.65
CA TYR A 87 -4.54 -1.09 12.62
C TYR A 87 -4.81 -1.83 13.93
N ARG A 88 -4.80 -1.10 15.04
CA ARG A 88 -5.14 -1.64 16.36
C ARG A 88 -5.85 -0.60 17.20
N LEU A 89 -6.80 -1.05 18.00
CA LEU A 89 -7.42 -0.21 19.03
C LEU A 89 -6.59 -0.32 20.31
N LEU A 90 -6.11 0.82 20.81
CA LEU A 90 -5.38 0.91 22.06
C LEU A 90 -6.34 0.97 23.26
N SER A 91 -5.81 0.70 24.46
CA SER A 91 -6.58 0.71 25.72
C SER A 91 -7.24 2.07 26.02
N ASN A 92 -6.68 3.16 25.51
CA ASN A 92 -7.22 4.51 25.64
C ASN A 92 -8.25 4.88 24.55
N SER A 93 -8.79 3.89 23.81
CA SER A 93 -9.72 4.10 22.70
C SER A 93 -9.16 4.91 21.52
N THR A 94 -7.83 4.96 21.38
CA THR A 94 -7.17 5.52 20.19
C THR A 94 -6.98 4.39 19.18
N LEU A 95 -7.41 4.61 17.94
CA LEU A 95 -7.09 3.74 16.82
C LEU A 95 -5.71 4.14 16.29
N ILE A 96 -4.75 3.22 16.36
CA ILE A 96 -3.50 3.34 15.63
C ILE A 96 -3.66 2.68 14.26
N TYR A 97 -3.35 3.41 13.20
CA TYR A 97 -3.20 2.93 11.84
C TYR A 97 -1.74 3.06 11.44
N CYS A 98 -1.15 1.97 10.97
CA CYS A 98 0.25 1.86 10.64
C CYS A 98 0.38 1.40 9.19
N LYS A 99 0.93 2.25 8.33
CA LYS A 99 1.24 1.92 6.94
C LYS A 99 2.73 1.69 6.82
N VAL A 100 3.10 0.48 6.43
CA VAL A 100 4.48 0.01 6.38
C VAL A 100 4.93 -0.13 4.93
N TYR A 101 6.10 0.40 4.64
CA TYR A 101 6.75 0.28 3.34
C TYR A 101 7.82 -0.81 3.46
N CYS A 102 7.50 -2.05 3.12
CA CYS A 102 8.40 -3.18 3.41
C CYS A 102 9.66 -3.13 2.53
N LYS A 103 10.82 -3.28 3.17
CA LYS A 103 12.10 -3.50 2.49
C LYS A 103 12.08 -4.84 1.73
N GLY A 104 12.83 -4.90 0.64
CA GLY A 104 12.78 -5.97 -0.34
C GLY A 104 13.62 -7.20 -0.04
#